data_AF-A0A0X8CNF3-F1
#
_entry.id   AF-A0A0X8CNF3-F1
#
_cell.length_a   1.000
_cell.length_b   1.000
_cell.length_c   1.000
_cell.angle_alpha   90.00
_cell.angle_beta   90.00
_cell.angle_gamma   90.00
#
_symmetry.space_group_name_H-M   'P 1'
#
loop_
_entity.id
_entity.type
_entity.pdbx_description
1 polymer ?
#
loop_
_entity_poly.entity_id
_entity_poly.type
_entity_poly.pdbx_seq_one_letter_code
_entity_poly.pdbx_strand_id
1 'polypeptide(L)'
;MKGTRKLPIGVIAQPNELDRKRIERALISRKYYRYVLPSVTAVKAGYLIESPCCSHNIDREGGLIDVAVFHYDTVSRTWKLFFKNHARGIWEFYSMYHRLASAIDELNMDPERLFWR
;
A
#
# COMPACT_ATOMS: atom_id res chain seq x y z
N MET A 1 -24.63 33.96 19.51
CA MET A 1 -24.81 32.50 19.63
C MET A 1 -24.04 31.81 18.53
N LYS A 2 -23.32 30.74 18.86
CA LYS A 2 -22.21 30.18 18.09
C LYS A 2 -22.65 29.66 16.71
N GLY A 3 -22.00 30.16 15.66
CA GLY A 3 -22.18 29.67 14.28
C GLY A 3 -21.72 28.22 14.17
N THR A 4 -22.64 27.35 13.78
CA THR A 4 -22.39 25.95 13.45
C THR A 4 -21.46 25.90 12.23
N ARG A 5 -20.17 25.63 12.47
CA ARG A 5 -19.24 25.28 11.40
C ARG A 5 -19.71 23.96 10.80
N LYS A 6 -20.34 24.00 9.62
CA LYS A 6 -20.47 22.82 8.76
C LYS A 6 -19.07 22.44 8.33
N LEU A 7 -18.51 21.38 8.93
CA LEU A 7 -17.33 20.72 8.38
C LEU A 7 -17.71 20.19 7.00
N PRO A 8 -17.00 20.55 5.92
CA PRO A 8 -17.32 20.03 4.60
C PRO A 8 -17.18 18.51 4.63
N ILE A 9 -18.25 17.84 4.21
CA ILE A 9 -18.29 16.39 4.02
C ILE A 9 -17.15 16.02 3.06
N GLY A 10 -16.33 15.06 3.51
CA GLY A 10 -15.03 14.68 2.98
C GLY A 10 -14.82 14.86 1.49
N VAL A 11 -13.90 15.77 1.14
CA VAL A 11 -13.05 15.56 -0.02
C VAL A 11 -12.28 14.29 0.29
N ILE A 12 -12.66 13.18 -0.35
CA ILE A 12 -11.88 11.96 -0.34
C ILE A 12 -10.52 12.34 -0.96
N ALA A 13 -9.52 12.64 -0.13
CA ALA A 13 -8.21 13.09 -0.59
C ALA A 13 -7.42 11.98 -1.30
N GLN A 14 -7.94 10.74 -1.29
CA GLN A 14 -7.25 9.54 -1.72
C GLN A 14 -8.15 8.68 -2.62
N PRO A 15 -7.70 8.26 -3.81
CA PRO A 15 -6.33 8.43 -4.31
C PRO A 15 -6.11 9.83 -4.89
N ASN A 16 -4.94 10.42 -4.62
CA ASN A 16 -4.39 11.55 -5.38
C ASN A 16 -3.08 11.16 -6.08
N GLU A 17 -2.67 11.95 -7.06
CA GLU A 17 -1.46 11.67 -7.83
C GLU A 17 -0.17 11.90 -7.02
N LEU A 18 -0.16 12.88 -6.11
CA LEU A 18 1.01 13.21 -5.30
C LEU A 18 1.44 12.02 -4.42
N ASP A 19 0.48 11.41 -3.73
CA ASP A 19 0.73 10.27 -2.85
C ASP A 19 1.04 9.00 -3.64
N ARG A 20 0.40 8.80 -4.82
CA ARG A 20 0.83 7.74 -5.76
C ARG A 20 2.31 7.88 -6.11
N LYS A 21 2.73 9.07 -6.55
CA LYS A 21 4.12 9.35 -6.93
C LYS A 21 5.09 9.24 -5.76
N ARG A 22 4.64 9.52 -4.53
CA ARG A 22 5.43 9.27 -3.31
C ARG A 22 5.68 7.78 -3.09
N ILE A 23 4.64 6.95 -3.23
CA ILE A 23 4.77 5.49 -3.10
C ILE A 23 5.71 4.95 -4.18
N GLU A 24 5.48 5.30 -5.46
CA GLU A 24 6.33 4.88 -6.57
C GLU A 24 7.81 5.21 -6.33
N ARG A 25 8.12 6.45 -5.91
CA ARG A 25 9.49 6.87 -5.62
C ARG A 25 10.10 6.12 -4.45
N ALA A 26 9.34 5.94 -3.38
CA ALA A 26 9.83 5.28 -2.19
C ALA A 26 10.13 3.79 -2.45
N LEU A 27 9.32 3.13 -3.29
CA LEU A 27 9.55 1.74 -3.69
C LEU A 27 10.89 1.54 -4.40
N ILE A 28 11.50 2.57 -5.01
CA ILE A 28 12.84 2.47 -5.61
C ILE A 28 13.91 2.22 -4.53
N SER A 29 13.72 2.81 -3.33
CA SER A 29 14.67 2.71 -2.21
C SER A 29 14.44 1.51 -1.28
N ARG A 30 13.61 0.55 -1.68
CA ARG A 30 13.27 -0.61 -0.85
C ARG A 30 14.48 -1.47 -0.49
N LYS A 31 14.45 -2.05 0.71
CA LYS A 31 15.57 -2.82 1.27
C LYS A 31 15.78 -4.14 0.55
N TYR A 32 14.70 -4.83 0.20
CA TYR A 32 14.67 -6.15 -0.42
C TYR A 32 14.05 -6.13 -1.83
N TYR A 33 14.13 -7.25 -2.56
CA TYR A 33 13.47 -7.43 -3.87
C TYR A 33 13.84 -6.37 -4.92
N ARG A 34 15.09 -5.87 -4.92
CA ARG A 34 15.53 -4.70 -5.72
C ARG A 34 15.56 -4.92 -7.24
N TYR A 35 15.44 -6.17 -7.69
CA TYR A 35 15.59 -6.55 -9.10
C TYR A 35 14.27 -6.60 -9.88
N VAL A 36 13.12 -6.53 -9.20
CA VAL A 36 11.81 -6.40 -9.85
C VAL A 36 11.39 -4.93 -9.95
N LEU A 37 10.36 -4.62 -10.74
CA LEU A 37 9.83 -3.25 -10.82
C LEU A 37 8.37 -3.27 -10.41
N PRO A 38 8.05 -2.92 -9.15
CA PRO A 38 6.67 -2.85 -8.69
C PRO A 38 5.95 -1.65 -9.31
N SER A 39 4.65 -1.82 -9.58
CA SER A 39 3.74 -0.79 -10.06
C SER A 39 2.77 -0.38 -8.96
N VAL A 40 2.31 0.88 -9.01
CA VAL A 40 1.34 1.42 -8.06
C VAL A 40 0.07 1.83 -8.79
N THR A 41 -1.00 1.13 -8.53
CA THR A 41 -2.32 1.36 -9.13
C THR A 41 -3.22 2.08 -8.14
N ALA A 42 -3.83 3.19 -8.55
CA ALA A 42 -4.81 3.88 -7.73
C ALA A 42 -6.10 3.05 -7.63
N VAL A 43 -6.58 2.80 -6.42
CA VAL A 43 -7.82 2.07 -6.15
C VAL A 43 -8.75 2.88 -5.25
N LYS A 44 -9.97 2.38 -5.03
CA LYS A 44 -10.93 3.06 -4.17
C LYS A 44 -10.34 3.28 -2.78
N ALA A 45 -10.27 4.56 -2.38
CA ALA A 45 -9.72 5.00 -1.10
C ALA A 45 -8.28 4.51 -0.83
N GLY A 46 -7.44 4.35 -1.84
CA GLY A 46 -6.11 3.79 -1.61
C GLY A 46 -5.25 3.51 -2.84
N TYR A 47 -4.24 2.68 -2.62
CA TYR A 47 -3.25 2.27 -3.62
C TYR A 47 -2.97 0.77 -3.51
N LEU A 48 -3.03 0.08 -4.64
CA LEU A 48 -2.58 -1.29 -4.81
C LEU A 48 -1.15 -1.27 -5.33
N ILE A 49 -0.30 -2.12 -4.76
CA ILE A 49 1.05 -2.36 -5.23
C ILE A 49 1.10 -3.76 -5.79
N GLU A 50 1.55 -3.86 -7.02
CA GLU A 50 1.76 -5.11 -7.73
C GLU A 50 3.24 -5.20 -8.10
N SER A 51 3.77 -6.41 -8.20
CA SER A 51 5.16 -6.60 -8.59
C SER A 51 5.34 -7.89 -9.36
N PRO A 52 6.27 -7.94 -10.34
CA PRO A 52 6.69 -9.20 -10.91
C PRO A 52 7.15 -10.16 -9.81
N CYS A 53 6.74 -11.41 -9.92
CA CYS A 53 7.14 -12.42 -8.99
C CYS A 53 8.64 -12.70 -9.14
N CYS A 54 9.33 -12.59 -8.03
CA CYS A 54 10.78 -12.76 -7.95
C CYS A 54 11.20 -14.15 -7.46
N SER A 55 10.23 -14.96 -7.03
CA SER A 55 10.43 -16.27 -6.43
C SER A 55 9.77 -17.34 -7.27
N HIS A 56 10.56 -18.27 -7.80
CA HIS A 56 10.07 -19.45 -8.51
C HIS A 56 9.08 -20.31 -7.69
N ASN A 57 9.04 -20.14 -6.36
CA ASN A 57 8.11 -20.84 -5.48
C ASN A 57 6.68 -20.28 -5.50
N ILE A 58 6.49 -19.00 -5.89
CA ILE A 58 5.17 -18.35 -5.88
C ILE A 58 4.56 -18.41 -7.29
N ASP A 59 5.36 -18.06 -8.30
CA ASP A 59 4.98 -18.21 -9.70
C ASP A 59 6.21 -18.59 -10.53
N ARG A 60 6.12 -19.74 -11.21
CA ARG A 60 7.20 -20.24 -12.06
C ARG A 60 7.40 -19.40 -13.32
N GLU A 61 6.37 -18.67 -13.76
CA GLU A 61 6.45 -17.82 -14.95
C GLU A 61 6.87 -16.37 -14.62
N GLY A 62 7.00 -16.03 -13.32
CA GLY A 62 7.38 -14.67 -12.91
C GLY A 62 6.26 -13.62 -13.10
N GLY A 63 5.00 -14.06 -13.09
CA GLY A 63 3.83 -13.21 -13.29
C GLY A 63 3.66 -12.15 -12.20
N LEU A 64 2.71 -11.24 -12.42
CA LEU A 64 2.41 -10.17 -11.47
C LEU A 64 1.73 -10.72 -10.22
N ILE A 65 2.27 -10.36 -9.06
CA ILE A 65 1.70 -10.66 -7.75
C ILE A 65 1.18 -9.40 -7.07
N ASP A 66 0.03 -9.53 -6.42
CA ASP A 66 -0.49 -8.57 -5.45
C ASP A 66 0.46 -8.48 -4.25
N VAL A 67 1.06 -7.33 -3.97
CA VAL A 67 2.04 -7.20 -2.88
C VAL A 67 1.40 -6.59 -1.63
N ALA A 68 0.83 -5.40 -1.80
CA ALA A 68 0.32 -4.62 -0.68
C ALA A 68 -0.82 -3.71 -1.10
N VAL A 69 -1.71 -3.42 -0.15
CA VAL A 69 -2.74 -2.37 -0.31
C VAL A 69 -2.60 -1.36 0.81
N PHE A 70 -2.44 -0.09 0.43
CA PHE A 70 -2.66 1.04 1.32
C PHE A 70 -4.11 1.49 1.20
N HIS A 71 -4.87 1.44 2.28
CA HIS A 71 -6.25 1.90 2.33
C HIS A 71 -6.41 3.04 3.33
N TYR A 72 -6.91 4.18 2.88
CA TYR A 72 -7.21 5.33 3.73
C TYR A 72 -8.61 5.22 4.31
N ASP A 73 -8.68 4.99 5.62
CA ASP A 73 -9.93 5.00 6.38
C ASP A 73 -10.28 6.45 6.73
N THR A 74 -11.38 6.96 6.16
CA THR A 74 -11.83 8.34 6.36
C THR A 74 -12.44 8.58 7.74
N VAL A 75 -12.94 7.52 8.40
CA VAL A 75 -13.56 7.60 9.72
C VAL A 75 -12.48 7.74 10.79
N SER A 76 -11.50 6.84 10.78
CA SER A 76 -10.37 6.88 11.72
C SER A 76 -9.24 7.81 11.28
N ARG A 77 -9.27 8.31 10.04
CA ARG A 77 -8.25 9.16 9.42
C ARG A 77 -6.85 8.52 9.44
N THR A 78 -6.80 7.22 9.17
CA THR A 78 -5.58 6.41 9.24
C THR A 78 -5.41 5.61 7.96
N TRP A 79 -4.16 5.32 7.64
CA TRP A 79 -3.76 4.38 6.61
C TRP A 79 -3.71 2.98 7.18
N LYS A 80 -4.45 2.05 6.57
CA LYS A 80 -4.35 0.62 6.84
C LYS A 80 -3.47 0.00 5.76
N LEU A 81 -2.52 -0.82 6.18
CA LEU A 81 -1.67 -1.60 5.31
C LEU A 81 -2.14 -3.05 5.35
N PHE A 82 -2.34 -3.62 4.18
CA PHE A 82 -2.65 -5.03 3.98
C PHE A 82 -1.57 -5.66 3.11
N PHE A 83 -1.32 -6.94 3.30
CA PHE A 83 -0.48 -7.75 2.41
C PHE A 83 -1.31 -8.89 1.84
N LYS A 84 -0.88 -9.43 0.70
CA LYS A 84 -1.51 -10.61 0.13
C LYS A 84 -0.91 -11.87 0.75
N ASN A 85 -1.74 -12.70 1.37
CA ASN A 85 -1.35 -14.07 1.70
C ASN A 85 -1.53 -14.93 0.45
N HIS A 86 -0.45 -15.13 -0.32
CA HIS A 86 -0.50 -15.87 -1.58
C HIS A 86 -0.85 -17.35 -1.41
N ALA A 87 -0.52 -17.96 -0.28
CA ALA A 87 -0.89 -19.35 0.01
C ALA A 87 -2.42 -19.53 0.15
N ARG A 88 -3.12 -18.49 0.61
CA ARG A 88 -4.58 -18.51 0.84
C ARG A 88 -5.38 -17.69 -0.18
N GLY A 89 -4.71 -16.87 -0.99
CA GLY A 89 -5.34 -15.98 -1.96
C GLY A 89 -6.12 -14.81 -1.34
N ILE A 90 -5.88 -14.48 -0.06
CA ILE A 90 -6.64 -13.46 0.67
C ILE A 90 -5.77 -12.26 1.06
N TRP A 91 -6.41 -11.11 1.26
CA TRP A 91 -5.79 -9.94 1.86
C TRP A 91 -5.83 -10.04 3.39
N GLU A 92 -4.69 -9.88 4.04
CA GLU A 92 -4.58 -9.87 5.50
C GLU A 92 -4.17 -8.50 6.00
N PHE A 93 -4.78 -8.07 7.11
CA PHE A 93 -4.45 -6.80 7.75
C PHE A 93 -3.07 -6.91 8.40
N TYR A 94 -2.17 -5.99 8.05
CA TYR A 94 -0.85 -5.91 8.65
C TYR A 94 -0.85 -4.94 9.85
N SER A 95 -1.08 -3.66 9.58
CA SER A 95 -1.02 -2.61 10.60
C SER A 95 -1.72 -1.33 10.13
N MET A 96 -1.80 -0.34 11.02
CA MET A 96 -2.35 0.98 10.73
C MET A 96 -1.44 2.11 11.16
N TYR A 97 -1.47 3.20 10.39
CA TYR A 97 -0.57 4.33 10.53
C TYR A 97 -1.34 5.65 10.40
N HIS A 98 -0.93 6.67 11.16
CA HIS A 98 -1.52 8.01 11.01
C HIS A 98 -1.03 8.73 9.74
N ARG A 99 0.13 8.36 9.22
CA ARG A 99 0.77 9.01 8.07
C ARG A 99 1.11 7.96 7.01
N LEU A 100 0.89 8.30 5.74
CA LEU A 100 1.25 7.44 4.62
C LEU A 100 2.75 7.14 4.60
N ALA A 101 3.59 8.13 4.90
CA ALA A 101 5.04 7.97 4.95
C ALA A 101 5.48 6.82 5.88
N SER A 102 4.89 6.71 7.08
CA SER A 102 5.21 5.63 8.01
C SER A 102 4.81 4.25 7.48
N ALA A 103 3.67 4.17 6.77
CA ALA A 103 3.24 2.93 6.13
C ALA A 103 4.15 2.54 4.94
N ILE A 104 4.64 3.53 4.20
CA ILE A 104 5.62 3.35 3.12
C ILE A 104 6.96 2.87 3.68
N ASP A 105 7.45 3.47 4.76
CA ASP A 105 8.71 3.10 5.40
C ASP A 105 8.68 1.64 5.86
N GLU A 106 7.55 1.23 6.46
CA GLU A 106 7.33 -0.17 6.82
C GLU A 106 7.44 -1.12 5.62
N LEU A 107 6.68 -0.84 4.56
CA LEU A 107 6.71 -1.64 3.34
C LEU A 107 8.11 -1.70 2.72
N ASN A 108 8.85 -0.60 2.74
CA ASN A 108 10.21 -0.53 2.19
C ASN A 108 11.23 -1.31 3.02
N MET A 109 11.09 -1.31 4.34
CA MET A 109 11.95 -2.07 5.22
C MET A 109 11.64 -3.56 5.19
N ASP A 110 10.36 -3.92 5.06
CA ASP A 110 9.80 -5.28 5.08
C ASP A 110 10.56 -6.20 6.05
N PRO A 111 10.55 -5.87 7.36
CA PRO A 111 11.39 -6.57 8.34
C PRO A 111 11.03 -8.05 8.45
N GLU A 112 9.75 -8.38 8.28
CA GLU A 112 9.21 -9.74 8.39
C GLU A 112 9.23 -10.50 7.05
N ARG A 113 9.54 -9.82 5.94
CA ARG A 113 9.57 -10.38 4.57
C ARG A 113 8.25 -11.02 4.16
N LEU A 114 7.15 -10.31 4.39
CA LEU A 114 5.79 -10.82 4.17
C LEU A 114 5.18 -10.37 2.84
N PHE A 115 5.58 -9.21 2.31
CA PHE A 115 4.84 -8.58 1.20
C PHE A 115 5.12 -9.21 -0.18
N TRP A 116 6.28 -9.81 -0.40
CA TRP A 116 6.68 -10.44 -1.67
C TRP A 116 6.80 -11.99 -1.54
N ARG A 117 5.90 -12.63 -0.79
CA ARG A 117 6.02 -14.05 -0.39
C ARG A 117 4.89 -14.97 -0.74
#